data_AF-A0A932BZL3-F1
#
_entry.id   AF-A0A932BZL3-F1
#
_cell.length_a   1.000
_cell.length_b   1.000
_cell.length_c   1.000
_cell.angle_alpha   90.00
_cell.angle_beta   90.00
_cell.angle_gamma   90.00
#
_symmetry.space_group_name_H-M   'P 1'
#
loop_
_entity.id
_entity.type
_entity.pdbx_description
1 polymer ?
#
loop_
_entity_poly.entity_id
_entity_poly.type
_entity_poly.pdbx_seq_one_letter_code
_entity_poly.pdbx_strand_id
1 'polypeptide(L)'
;MRSLHRLRHLALTGTLAIVAACDSERATSSTADARLAEDLMLGVGTSTSAQQLRGGGPPDINHLLRNAPDSIKPTADQVAAIAALQAAFETASAADLTLLRQLHDSAMALRGAGASRDDVRAVLATGDAARTRLRAAQDALRDAIDAVLTDAQKAWLKANLPPPFAGGPFGPGERRRGPGGMGGPPAGGPPPGGP
;
A
#
# COMPACT_ATOMS: atom_id res chain seq x y z
N MET A 1 -3.74 6.38 -55.37
CA MET A 1 -2.93 5.44 -56.20
C MET A 1 -1.61 5.19 -55.49
N ARG A 2 -1.21 3.92 -55.38
CA ARG A 2 0.09 3.37 -54.90
C ARG A 2 0.25 3.34 -53.37
N SER A 3 -0.02 2.21 -52.69
CA SER A 3 0.74 0.94 -52.58
C SER A 3 1.40 0.86 -51.19
N LEU A 4 0.82 0.14 -50.22
CA LEU A 4 1.08 -1.28 -49.88
C LEU A 4 2.53 -1.60 -49.44
N HIS A 5 2.75 -1.60 -48.12
CA HIS A 5 3.67 -2.51 -47.44
C HIS A 5 2.87 -3.19 -46.32
N ARG A 6 2.20 -4.33 -46.55
CA ARG A 6 2.71 -5.72 -46.45
C ARG A 6 3.73 -5.88 -45.30
N LEU A 7 3.24 -6.27 -44.13
CA LEU A 7 3.26 -7.64 -43.58
C LEU A 7 4.67 -8.19 -43.31
N ARG A 8 4.99 -8.38 -42.02
CA ARG A 8 5.78 -9.53 -41.55
C ARG A 8 5.31 -9.93 -40.16
N HIS A 9 4.38 -10.89 -40.16
CA HIS A 9 4.11 -11.73 -39.01
C HIS A 9 5.37 -12.53 -38.66
N LEU A 10 5.76 -12.49 -37.40
CA LEU A 10 6.66 -13.47 -36.80
C LEU A 10 5.87 -14.18 -35.70
N ALA A 11 5.38 -15.35 -36.07
CA ALA A 11 4.96 -16.39 -35.14
C ALA A 11 6.19 -17.21 -34.75
N LEU A 12 6.36 -17.54 -33.48
CA LEU A 12 7.01 -18.80 -33.08
C LEU A 12 6.69 -19.13 -31.60
N THR A 13 5.96 -20.24 -31.42
CA THR A 13 6.18 -21.34 -30.44
C THR A 13 6.92 -20.99 -29.14
N GLY A 14 6.39 -21.20 -27.94
CA GLY A 14 5.67 -22.38 -27.45
C GLY A 14 6.58 -23.15 -26.48
N THR A 15 6.29 -23.13 -25.18
CA THR A 15 6.70 -24.19 -24.24
C THR A 15 5.72 -24.22 -23.06
N LEU A 16 4.96 -25.31 -22.99
CA LEU A 16 4.09 -25.64 -21.87
C LEU A 16 4.96 -26.39 -20.85
N ALA A 17 5.23 -25.78 -19.69
CA ALA A 17 5.86 -26.47 -18.57
C ALA A 17 4.76 -26.94 -17.61
N ILE A 18 4.52 -28.25 -17.58
CA ILE A 18 3.74 -28.90 -16.52
C ILE A 18 4.71 -29.14 -15.37
N VAL A 19 4.58 -28.37 -14.29
CA VAL A 19 5.29 -28.63 -13.03
C VAL A 19 4.38 -29.46 -12.13
N ALA A 20 4.94 -30.58 -11.66
CA ALA A 20 4.35 -31.54 -10.76
C ALA A 20 4.00 -30.94 -9.39
N ALA A 21 2.99 -31.54 -8.77
CA ALA A 21 2.52 -31.25 -7.43
C ALA A 21 3.63 -31.43 -6.37
N CYS A 22 3.81 -30.41 -5.55
CA CYS A 22 4.26 -30.58 -4.17
C CYS A 22 3.17 -30.05 -3.25
N ASP A 23 2.56 -31.00 -2.57
CA ASP A 23 1.71 -30.82 -1.41
C ASP A 23 2.41 -29.93 -0.38
N SER A 24 1.75 -28.85 0.03
CA SER A 24 2.19 -27.96 1.10
C SER A 24 0.97 -27.46 1.86
N GLU A 25 0.14 -28.39 2.33
CA GLU A 25 -0.79 -28.11 3.43
C GLU A 25 -0.03 -28.09 4.76
N ARG A 26 0.62 -26.97 5.10
CA ARG A 26 0.88 -26.59 6.49
C ARG A 26 1.25 -25.12 6.68
N ALA A 27 0.34 -24.42 7.35
CA ALA A 27 0.54 -23.18 8.13
C ALA A 27 1.04 -21.93 7.38
N THR A 28 0.18 -21.31 6.57
CA THR A 28 0.39 -19.92 6.08
C THR A 28 -0.72 -18.94 6.49
N SER A 29 -1.74 -19.37 7.24
CA SER A 29 -2.86 -18.51 7.64
C SER A 29 -2.40 -17.26 8.40
N SER A 30 -1.33 -17.35 9.20
CA SER A 30 -0.82 -16.20 9.97
C SER A 30 -0.15 -15.12 9.11
N THR A 31 0.47 -15.46 7.97
CA THR A 31 1.16 -14.49 7.11
C THR A 31 0.22 -13.92 6.05
N ALA A 32 -0.76 -14.72 5.60
CA ALA A 32 -1.83 -14.25 4.72
C ALA A 32 -2.72 -13.20 5.43
N ASP A 33 -3.06 -13.42 6.70
CA ASP A 33 -3.83 -12.44 7.49
C ASP A 33 -3.04 -11.15 7.79
N ALA A 34 -1.72 -11.24 7.97
CA ALA A 34 -0.86 -10.05 8.12
C ALA A 34 -0.78 -9.22 6.83
N ARG A 35 -0.65 -9.87 5.67
CA ARG A 35 -0.66 -9.20 4.36
C ARG A 35 -2.01 -8.59 4.04
N LEU A 36 -3.12 -9.23 4.39
CA LEU A 36 -4.46 -8.67 4.22
C LEU A 36 -4.72 -7.46 5.12
N ALA A 37 -4.16 -7.44 6.33
CA ALA A 37 -4.21 -6.26 7.19
C ALA A 37 -3.40 -5.09 6.61
N GLU A 38 -2.21 -5.33 6.05
CA GLU A 38 -1.43 -4.33 5.30
C GLU A 38 -2.15 -3.84 4.03
N ASP A 39 -2.90 -4.74 3.39
CA ASP A 39 -3.58 -4.45 2.14
C ASP A 39 -4.92 -3.70 2.34
N LEU A 40 -5.62 -3.97 3.45
CA LEU A 40 -6.70 -3.12 3.97
C LEU A 40 -6.19 -1.78 4.54
N MET A 41 -4.89 -1.64 4.82
CA MET A 41 -4.30 -0.33 5.17
C MET A 41 -4.16 0.60 3.95
N LEU A 42 -4.26 0.11 2.71
CA LEU A 42 -4.22 0.92 1.48
C LEU A 42 -5.59 1.58 1.24
N GLY A 43 -5.90 2.58 2.05
CA GLY A 43 -7.16 3.33 2.04
C GLY A 43 -7.37 4.12 0.75
N VAL A 44 -8.29 3.65 -0.10
CA VAL A 44 -8.66 4.32 -1.34
C VAL A 44 -9.83 5.27 -1.10
N GLY A 45 -9.55 6.47 -0.59
CA GLY A 45 -10.49 7.59 -0.52
C GLY A 45 -10.26 8.57 -1.68
N THR A 46 -11.32 8.97 -2.38
CA THR A 46 -11.26 9.85 -3.55
C THR A 46 -10.87 11.23 -3.14
N SER A 47 -10.04 11.87 -3.97
CA SER A 47 -9.98 13.32 -4.19
C SER A 47 -9.82 14.12 -2.90
N THR A 48 -8.57 14.50 -2.60
CA THR A 48 -8.13 15.26 -1.41
C THR A 48 -7.80 14.42 -0.16
N SER A 49 -8.25 13.17 -0.05
CA SER A 49 -8.08 12.37 1.19
C SER A 49 -7.06 11.22 1.14
N ALA A 50 -6.45 10.93 -0.03
CA ALA A 50 -5.39 9.91 -0.13
C ALA A 50 -4.13 10.29 0.69
N GLN A 51 -3.88 11.58 0.91
CA GLN A 51 -2.81 12.08 1.77
C GLN A 51 -3.17 12.10 3.27
N GLN A 52 -4.44 12.00 3.64
CA GLN A 52 -4.92 12.21 5.02
C GLN A 52 -5.43 10.94 5.73
N LEU A 53 -5.76 9.86 5.02
CA LEU A 53 -6.41 8.69 5.64
C LEU A 53 -5.49 7.63 6.26
N ARG A 54 -4.21 7.96 6.45
CA ARG A 54 -3.31 7.40 7.45
C ARG A 54 -2.18 8.39 7.60
N GLY A 55 -1.90 8.83 8.82
CA GLY A 55 -0.87 9.85 9.10
C GLY A 55 0.54 9.44 8.68
N GLY A 56 0.81 9.47 7.38
CA GLY A 56 2.01 8.95 6.75
C GLY A 56 1.82 8.64 5.27
N GLY A 57 1.09 9.45 4.51
CA GLY A 57 1.31 9.47 3.05
C GLY A 57 2.79 9.76 2.79
N PRO A 58 3.39 9.23 1.72
CA PRO A 58 4.77 9.56 1.38
C PRO A 58 4.88 11.10 1.35
N PRO A 59 5.91 11.65 2.00
CA PRO A 59 6.02 13.10 2.13
C PRO A 59 5.98 13.70 0.73
N ASP A 60 5.15 14.73 0.55
CA ASP A 60 5.09 15.44 -0.72
C ASP A 60 6.50 15.96 -1.04
N ILE A 61 7.14 15.37 -2.04
CA ILE A 61 8.52 15.67 -2.43
C ILE A 61 8.62 17.16 -2.78
N ASN A 62 7.57 17.75 -3.37
CA ASN A 62 7.53 19.19 -3.62
C ASN A 62 7.53 19.98 -2.32
N HIS A 63 6.77 19.55 -1.31
CA HIS A 63 6.78 20.20 0.01
C HIS A 63 8.16 20.11 0.68
N LEU A 64 8.83 18.96 0.62
CA LEU A 64 10.19 18.81 1.17
C LEU A 64 11.19 19.72 0.45
N LEU A 65 11.19 19.70 -0.88
CA LEU A 65 12.12 20.49 -1.70
C LEU A 65 11.86 22.00 -1.61
N ARG A 66 10.61 22.45 -1.40
CA ARG A 66 10.29 23.87 -1.20
C ARG A 66 10.89 24.45 0.08
N ASN A 67 11.07 23.61 1.10
CA ASN A 67 11.69 23.98 2.37
C ASN A 67 13.21 23.75 2.38
N ALA A 68 13.79 23.30 1.26
CA ALA A 68 15.23 23.11 1.14
C ALA A 68 15.97 24.45 1.00
N PRO A 69 17.30 24.48 1.24
CA PRO A 69 18.13 25.63 0.92
C PRO A 69 17.98 26.07 -0.54
N ASP A 70 18.20 27.35 -0.85
CA ASP A 70 17.98 27.89 -2.20
C ASP A 70 18.77 27.16 -3.30
N SER A 71 19.94 26.62 -2.97
CA SER A 71 20.76 25.81 -3.90
C SER A 71 20.16 24.44 -4.24
N ILE A 72 19.17 23.98 -3.48
CA ILE A 72 18.51 22.68 -3.63
C ILE A 72 17.06 22.83 -4.13
N LYS A 73 16.46 24.02 -4.01
CA LYS A 73 15.08 24.26 -4.42
C LYS A 73 14.85 23.82 -5.88
N PRO A 74 13.67 23.24 -6.17
CA PRO A 74 13.34 22.83 -7.52
C PRO A 74 13.06 24.07 -8.37
N THR A 75 13.46 24.03 -9.64
CA THR A 75 13.11 25.11 -10.58
C THR A 75 11.60 25.10 -10.86
N ALA A 76 11.08 26.19 -11.41
CA ALA A 76 9.68 26.26 -11.82
C ALA A 76 9.32 25.15 -12.84
N ASP A 77 10.23 24.87 -13.77
CA ASP A 77 10.07 23.81 -14.78
C ASP A 77 10.04 22.41 -14.13
N GLN A 78 10.90 22.14 -13.15
CA GLN A 78 10.89 20.88 -12.41
C GLN A 78 9.57 20.71 -11.65
N VAL A 79 9.07 21.75 -10.97
CA VAL A 79 7.79 21.72 -10.27
C VAL A 79 6.63 21.42 -11.24
N ALA A 80 6.60 22.10 -12.39
CA ALA A 80 5.58 21.87 -13.41
C ALA A 80 5.64 20.45 -13.99
N ALA A 81 6.84 19.93 -14.26
CA ALA A 81 7.04 18.57 -14.75
C ALA A 81 6.56 17.51 -13.74
N ILE A 82 6.91 17.65 -12.46
CA ILE A 82 6.47 16.73 -11.40
C ILE A 82 4.94 16.77 -11.26
N ALA A 83 4.32 17.95 -11.29
CA ALA A 83 2.86 18.08 -11.23
C ALA A 83 2.17 17.39 -12.42
N ALA A 84 2.73 17.52 -13.63
CA ALA A 84 2.22 16.85 -14.82
C ALA A 84 2.33 15.32 -14.72
N LEU A 85 3.46 14.79 -14.20
CA LEU A 85 3.63 13.35 -13.96
C LEU A 85 2.61 12.81 -12.95
N GLN A 86 2.35 13.55 -11.87
CA GLN A 86 1.35 13.17 -10.87
C GLN A 86 -0.06 13.14 -11.48
N ALA A 87 -0.46 14.18 -12.22
CA ALA A 87 -1.76 14.23 -12.88
C ALA A 87 -1.95 13.10 -13.92
N ALA A 88 -0.88 12.75 -14.66
CA ALA A 88 -0.89 11.64 -15.59
C ALA A 88 -1.08 10.29 -14.87
N PHE A 89 -0.37 10.07 -13.76
CA PHE A 89 -0.52 8.87 -12.94
C PHE A 89 -1.95 8.74 -12.39
N GLU A 90 -2.52 9.82 -11.84
CA GLU A 90 -3.89 9.83 -11.31
C GLU A 90 -4.90 9.48 -12.40
N THR A 91 -4.77 10.09 -13.57
CA THR A 91 -5.63 9.82 -14.73
C THR A 91 -5.54 8.36 -15.17
N ALA A 92 -4.33 7.83 -15.33
CA ALA A 92 -4.09 6.45 -15.75
C ALA A 92 -4.56 5.41 -14.73
N SER A 93 -4.53 5.77 -13.44
CA SER A 93 -4.85 4.89 -12.31
C SER A 93 -6.29 4.99 -11.83
N ALA A 94 -7.10 5.91 -12.39
CA ALA A 94 -8.44 6.22 -11.90
C ALA A 94 -9.37 5.00 -11.82
N ALA A 95 -9.31 4.12 -12.83
CA ALA A 95 -10.13 2.91 -12.88
C ALA A 95 -9.74 1.90 -11.78
N ASP A 96 -8.44 1.66 -11.59
CA ASP A 96 -7.94 0.75 -10.55
C ASP A 96 -8.26 1.27 -9.15
N LEU A 97 -8.12 2.58 -8.92
CA LEU A 97 -8.51 3.21 -7.66
C LEU A 97 -10.03 3.09 -7.41
N THR A 98 -10.85 3.29 -8.44
CA THR A 98 -12.31 3.16 -8.32
C THR A 98 -12.70 1.75 -7.94
N LEU A 99 -12.12 0.74 -8.61
CA LEU A 99 -12.34 -0.67 -8.31
C LEU A 99 -11.97 -1.00 -6.86
N LEU A 100 -10.78 -0.59 -6.41
CA LEU A 100 -10.34 -0.89 -5.05
C LEU A 100 -11.23 -0.25 -3.97
N ARG A 101 -11.78 0.94 -4.21
CA ARG A 101 -12.79 1.51 -3.31
C ARG A 101 -14.05 0.66 -3.24
N GLN A 102 -14.58 0.26 -4.40
CA GLN A 102 -15.80 -0.56 -4.45
C GLN A 102 -15.61 -1.90 -3.72
N LEU A 103 -14.41 -2.51 -3.84
CA LEU A 103 -14.07 -3.74 -3.12
C LEU A 103 -13.96 -3.51 -1.61
N HIS A 104 -13.41 -2.38 -1.19
CA HIS A 104 -13.37 -1.99 0.21
C HIS A 104 -14.78 -1.81 0.79
N ASP A 105 -15.64 -1.04 0.12
CA ASP A 105 -17.02 -0.81 0.54
C ASP A 105 -17.80 -2.13 0.64
N SER A 106 -17.60 -3.02 -0.35
CA SER A 106 -18.20 -4.37 -0.35
C SER A 106 -17.72 -5.23 0.81
N ALA A 107 -16.42 -5.22 1.09
CA ALA A 107 -15.82 -5.93 2.22
C ALA A 107 -16.37 -5.41 3.57
N MET A 108 -16.51 -4.09 3.71
CA MET A 108 -17.10 -3.47 4.91
C MET A 108 -18.58 -3.82 5.08
N ALA A 109 -19.35 -3.86 3.98
CA ALA A 109 -20.75 -4.28 3.99
C ALA A 109 -20.90 -5.76 4.41
N LEU A 110 -20.09 -6.67 3.85
CA LEU A 110 -20.06 -8.09 4.25
C LEU A 110 -19.75 -8.26 5.73
N ARG A 111 -18.75 -7.53 6.22
CA ARG A 111 -18.39 -7.55 7.64
C ARG A 111 -19.54 -7.05 8.52
N GLY A 112 -20.21 -5.96 8.12
CA GLY A 112 -21.39 -5.44 8.82
C GLY A 112 -22.56 -6.42 8.86
N ALA A 113 -22.69 -7.26 7.83
CA ALA A 113 -23.69 -8.33 7.74
C ALA A 113 -23.30 -9.62 8.50
N GLY A 114 -22.14 -9.65 9.17
CA GLY A 114 -21.68 -10.83 9.90
C GLY A 114 -21.12 -11.95 9.01
N ALA A 115 -20.73 -11.65 7.77
CA ALA A 115 -20.09 -12.61 6.89
C ALA A 115 -18.79 -13.18 7.50
N SER A 116 -18.37 -14.35 7.03
CA SER A 116 -17.12 -14.95 7.49
C SER A 116 -15.91 -14.13 7.04
N ARG A 117 -14.78 -14.31 7.72
CA ARG A 117 -13.52 -13.69 7.29
C ARG A 117 -13.08 -14.17 5.91
N ASP A 118 -13.42 -15.41 5.56
CA ASP A 118 -13.06 -15.99 4.27
C ASP A 118 -13.85 -15.34 3.13
N ASP A 119 -15.13 -15.00 3.36
CA ASP A 119 -15.96 -14.27 2.37
C ASP A 119 -15.41 -12.86 2.12
N VAL A 120 -15.05 -12.15 3.21
CA VAL A 120 -14.43 -10.82 3.10
C VAL A 120 -13.10 -10.90 2.36
N ARG A 121 -12.28 -11.91 2.66
CA ARG A 121 -11.00 -12.15 1.96
C ARG A 121 -11.22 -12.44 0.47
N ALA A 122 -12.21 -13.25 0.13
CA ALA A 122 -12.52 -13.59 -1.26
C ALA A 122 -12.88 -12.35 -2.07
N VAL A 123 -13.67 -11.42 -1.52
CA VAL A 123 -13.97 -10.14 -2.19
C VAL A 123 -12.71 -9.31 -2.41
N LEU A 124 -11.85 -9.17 -1.40
CA LEU A 124 -10.63 -8.36 -1.51
C LEU A 124 -9.59 -8.96 -2.48
N ALA A 125 -9.55 -10.29 -2.59
CA ALA A 125 -8.67 -11.00 -3.53
C ALA A 125 -8.93 -10.62 -4.99
N THR A 126 -10.18 -10.25 -5.33
CA THR A 126 -10.51 -9.80 -6.71
C THR A 126 -9.75 -8.53 -7.13
N GLY A 127 -9.22 -7.76 -6.17
CA GLY A 127 -8.43 -6.56 -6.39
C GLY A 127 -6.92 -6.78 -6.60
N ASP A 128 -6.42 -8.02 -6.50
CA ASP A 128 -4.98 -8.32 -6.56
C ASP A 128 -4.31 -7.78 -7.84
N ALA A 129 -4.98 -7.92 -8.98
CA ALA A 129 -4.48 -7.45 -10.27
C ALA A 129 -4.39 -5.91 -10.32
N ALA A 130 -5.41 -5.19 -9.83
CA ALA A 130 -5.42 -3.73 -9.76
C ALA A 130 -4.33 -3.20 -8.82
N ARG A 131 -4.14 -3.83 -7.66
CA ARG A 131 -3.05 -3.49 -6.74
C ARG A 131 -1.67 -3.69 -7.37
N THR A 132 -1.51 -4.76 -8.15
CA THR A 132 -0.26 -5.03 -8.86
C THR A 132 0.03 -3.97 -9.93
N ARG A 133 -0.99 -3.57 -10.72
CA ARG A 133 -0.85 -2.47 -11.69
C ARG A 133 -0.52 -1.14 -11.03
N LEU A 134 -1.20 -0.81 -9.93
CA LEU A 134 -0.93 0.42 -9.18
C LEU A 134 0.49 0.46 -8.62
N ARG A 135 0.99 -0.64 -8.07
CA ARG A 135 2.39 -0.72 -7.60
C ARG A 135 3.38 -0.44 -8.74
N ALA A 136 3.20 -1.12 -9.88
CA ALA A 136 4.06 -0.90 -11.04
C ALA A 136 3.98 0.56 -11.56
N ALA A 137 2.78 1.15 -11.57
CA ALA A 137 2.59 2.54 -11.96
C ALA A 137 3.21 3.54 -10.95
N GLN A 138 3.18 3.23 -9.66
CA GLN A 138 3.84 4.03 -8.62
C GLN A 138 5.36 3.96 -8.74
N ASP A 139 5.92 2.78 -8.98
CA ASP A 139 7.36 2.62 -9.22
C ASP A 139 7.80 3.44 -10.45
N ALA A 140 7.04 3.35 -11.55
CA ALA A 140 7.30 4.14 -12.75
C ALA A 140 7.18 5.65 -12.51
N LEU A 141 6.19 6.10 -11.72
CA LEU A 141 6.06 7.51 -11.33
C LEU A 141 7.27 7.98 -10.52
N ARG A 142 7.75 7.17 -9.56
CA ARG A 142 8.94 7.49 -8.77
C ARG A 142 10.16 7.62 -9.67
N ASP A 143 10.39 6.66 -10.56
CA ASP A 143 11.52 6.69 -11.49
C ASP A 143 11.47 7.92 -12.41
N ALA A 144 10.27 8.30 -12.88
CA ALA A 144 10.07 9.50 -13.68
C ALA A 144 10.34 10.80 -12.91
N ILE A 145 9.93 10.87 -11.63
CA ILE A 145 10.24 12.02 -10.76
C ILE A 145 11.75 12.10 -10.49
N ASP A 146 12.40 10.98 -10.19
CA ASP A 146 13.85 10.93 -9.94
C ASP A 146 14.66 11.39 -11.17
N ALA A 147 14.15 11.15 -12.38
CA ALA A 147 14.76 11.62 -13.63
C ALA A 147 14.64 13.15 -13.83
N VAL A 148 13.66 13.81 -13.22
CA VAL A 148 13.50 15.28 -13.27
C VAL A 148 14.44 15.98 -12.28
N LEU A 149 14.83 15.29 -11.21
CA LEU A 149 15.65 15.84 -10.14
C LEU A 149 17.16 15.75 -10.43
N THR A 150 17.90 16.76 -9.97
CA THR A 150 19.36 16.73 -10.01
C THR A 150 19.94 15.77 -8.96
N ASP A 151 21.19 15.34 -9.15
CA ASP A 151 21.87 14.47 -8.18
C ASP A 151 22.00 15.11 -6.80
N ALA A 152 22.23 16.43 -6.74
CA ALA A 152 22.28 17.17 -5.48
C ALA A 152 20.92 17.18 -4.76
N GLN A 153 19.82 17.35 -5.49
CA GLN A 153 18.46 17.27 -4.94
C GLN A 153 18.14 15.88 -4.42
N LYS A 154 18.47 14.82 -5.17
CA LYS A 154 18.29 13.43 -4.74
C LYS A 154 19.08 13.11 -3.49
N ALA A 155 20.34 13.56 -3.41
CA ALA A 155 21.18 13.38 -2.23
C ALA A 155 20.61 14.11 -1.00
N TRP A 156 20.14 15.35 -1.18
CA TRP A 156 19.52 16.11 -0.10
C TRP A 156 18.22 15.43 0.38
N LEU A 157 17.36 14.99 -0.53
CA LEU A 157 16.15 14.24 -0.20
C LEU A 157 16.50 12.99 0.62
N LYS A 158 17.44 12.16 0.16
CA LYS A 158 17.86 10.96 0.90
C LYS A 158 18.34 11.25 2.33
N ALA A 159 18.98 12.40 2.55
CA ALA A 159 19.47 12.80 3.88
C ALA A 159 18.39 13.42 4.78
N ASN A 160 17.32 13.97 4.21
CA ASN A 160 16.29 14.73 4.94
C ASN A 160 14.92 14.04 4.95
N LEU A 161 14.72 12.98 4.16
CA LEU A 161 13.54 12.15 4.27
C LEU A 161 13.53 11.52 5.67
N PRO A 162 12.38 11.56 6.38
CA PRO A 162 12.27 10.79 7.61
C PRO A 162 12.60 9.33 7.28
N PRO A 163 13.38 8.64 8.13
CA PRO A 163 13.66 7.24 7.91
C PRO A 163 12.33 6.53 7.69
N PRO A 164 12.23 5.63 6.69
CA PRO A 164 11.00 4.89 6.45
C PRO A 164 10.64 4.24 7.77
N PHE A 165 9.52 4.65 8.37
CA PHE A 165 9.09 4.33 9.74
C PHE A 165 9.67 2.99 10.20
N ALA A 166 10.80 3.05 10.90
CA ALA A 166 11.48 1.87 11.41
C ALA A 166 10.71 1.43 12.66
N GLY A 167 9.53 0.84 12.42
CA GLY A 167 8.57 0.48 13.46
C GLY A 167 7.74 1.67 13.92
N GLY A 168 6.42 1.53 13.78
CA GLY A 168 5.52 2.19 14.74
C GLY A 168 5.84 1.76 16.18
N PRO A 169 5.10 2.23 17.20
CA PRO A 169 5.31 1.90 18.62
C PRO A 169 5.20 0.38 18.98
N PHE A 170 5.04 -0.49 17.98
CA PHE A 170 5.13 -1.95 18.06
C PHE A 170 6.39 -2.46 17.34
N GLY A 171 7.56 -1.88 17.65
CA GLY A 171 8.84 -2.45 17.25
C GLY A 171 8.95 -3.92 17.70
N PRO A 172 9.69 -4.77 16.97
CA PRO A 172 9.79 -6.19 17.28
C PRO A 172 10.59 -6.39 18.57
N GLY A 173 9.93 -6.50 19.72
CA GLY A 173 10.58 -7.10 20.90
C GLY A 173 10.15 -6.60 22.26
N GLU A 174 9.72 -5.36 22.42
CA GLU A 174 9.18 -4.91 23.73
C GLU A 174 7.70 -5.23 23.82
N ARG A 175 7.42 -6.54 23.93
CA ARG A 175 6.28 -6.96 24.74
C ARG A 175 6.47 -6.22 26.06
N ARG A 176 5.62 -5.25 26.34
CA ARG A 176 5.38 -4.77 27.70
C ARG A 176 5.23 -6.00 28.58
N ARG A 177 6.33 -6.43 29.22
CA ARG A 177 6.27 -6.99 30.57
C ARG A 177 5.66 -5.85 31.38
N GLY A 178 4.33 -5.81 31.42
CA GLY A 178 3.64 -4.94 32.36
C GLY A 178 4.19 -5.26 33.74
N PRO A 179 4.76 -4.28 34.47
CA PRO A 179 5.02 -4.47 35.89
C PRO A 179 3.65 -4.38 36.58
N GLY A 180 2.91 -5.49 36.63
CA GLY A 180 1.54 -5.46 37.15
C GLY A 180 0.83 -6.80 37.30
N GLY A 181 1.49 -7.92 37.02
CA GLY A 181 1.02 -9.23 37.47
C GLY A 181 1.27 -9.42 38.96
N MET A 182 0.55 -8.68 39.81
CA MET A 182 0.47 -8.90 41.25
C MET A 182 -0.92 -8.43 41.72
N GLY A 183 -1.77 -9.38 42.11
CA GLY A 183 -2.87 -9.10 43.04
C GLY A 183 -4.26 -8.93 42.44
N GLY A 184 -4.78 -9.96 41.76
CA GLY A 184 -6.23 -10.20 41.87
C GLY A 184 -6.53 -10.59 43.33
N PRO A 185 -7.50 -9.95 44.02
CA PRO A 185 -7.86 -10.34 45.38
C PRO A 185 -8.47 -11.76 45.37
N PRO A 186 -8.18 -12.58 46.39
CA PRO A 186 -8.74 -13.92 46.50
C PRO A 186 -10.26 -13.86 46.63
N ALA A 187 -10.93 -14.83 46.02
CA ALA A 187 -12.35 -15.07 46.09
C ALA A 187 -12.86 -14.97 47.56
N GLY A 188 -13.53 -13.86 47.87
CA GLY A 188 -14.34 -13.72 49.07
C GLY A 188 -15.66 -14.46 48.86
N GLY A 189 -15.91 -15.46 49.71
CA GLY A 189 -17.03 -16.39 49.63
C GLY A 189 -18.42 -15.75 49.78
N PRO A 190 -19.48 -16.55 49.57
CA PRO A 190 -20.85 -16.10 49.69
C PRO A 190 -21.16 -15.68 51.14
N PRO A 191 -22.02 -14.65 51.35
CA PRO A 191 -22.41 -14.22 52.69
C PRO A 191 -23.23 -15.33 53.38
N PRO A 192 -23.00 -15.61 54.67
CA PRO A 192 -23.88 -16.48 55.43
C PRO A 192 -25.22 -15.78 55.64
N GLY A 193 -26.29 -16.50 55.31
CA GLY A 193 -27.64 -16.11 55.69
C GLY A 193 -27.75 -15.93 57.20
N GLY A 194 -28.41 -14.85 57.60
CA GLY A 194 -28.85 -14.59 58.96
C GLY A 194 -30.36 -14.36 58.99
N PRO A 195 -31.01 -14.68 60.11
CA PRO A 195 -32.44 -15.02 60.25
C PRO A 195 -33.44 -13.88 60.04
#